data_AF-A0A2E0AF74-F1
#
_entry.id   AF-A0A2E0AF74-F1
#
_cell.length_a   1.000
_cell.length_b   1.000
_cell.length_c   1.000
_cell.angle_alpha   90.00
_cell.angle_beta   90.00
_cell.angle_gamma   90.00
#
_symmetry.space_group_name_H-M   'P 1'
#
loop_
_entity.id
_entity.type
_entity.pdbx_description
1 polymer ?
#
loop_
_entity_poly.entity_id
_entity_poly.type
_entity_poly.pdbx_seq_one_letter_code
_entity_poly.pdbx_strand_id
1 'polypeptide(L)'
;MKYALPILPFLFISILTSTVSNAQEDSFSSEYCAGIYKGIRFILGEADKNWTALGKKLEGSQEYNEHAMKIQWTVEVAANYTIIHEAFCTEAE
;
A
#
# COMPACT_ATOMS: atom_id res chain seq x y z
N MET A 1 21.59 -68.68 2.64
CA MET A 1 22.50 -67.82 3.44
C MET A 1 22.72 -66.53 2.66
N LYS A 2 22.83 -65.40 3.38
CA LYS A 2 23.26 -64.06 2.92
C LYS A 2 22.16 -63.05 2.57
N TYR A 3 21.82 -62.31 3.63
CA TYR A 3 21.48 -60.88 3.71
C TYR A 3 20.20 -60.39 3.03
N ALA A 4 19.13 -60.32 3.83
CA ALA A 4 18.17 -59.23 3.74
C ALA A 4 18.93 -57.92 4.02
N LEU A 5 19.00 -57.04 3.02
CA LEU A 5 19.52 -55.68 3.16
C LEU A 5 18.34 -54.73 2.94
N PRO A 6 17.85 -54.02 3.96
CA PRO A 6 16.77 -53.05 3.79
C PRO A 6 17.36 -51.78 3.18
N ILE A 7 17.24 -51.61 1.86
CA ILE A 7 17.61 -50.35 1.21
C ILE A 7 16.40 -49.42 1.24
N LEU A 8 16.21 -48.77 2.38
CA LEU A 8 15.63 -47.42 2.41
C LEU A 8 16.41 -46.68 3.48
N PRO A 9 17.08 -45.58 3.14
CA PRO A 9 16.36 -44.31 3.08
C PRO A 9 16.92 -43.36 2.00
N PHE A 10 16.42 -42.12 1.97
CA PHE A 10 16.88 -40.99 1.13
C PHE A 10 16.19 -40.79 -0.23
N LEU A 11 14.87 -40.75 -0.23
CA LEU A 11 14.13 -39.83 -1.13
C LEU A 11 13.13 -38.98 -0.33
N PHE A 12 13.56 -38.50 0.84
CA PHE A 12 12.85 -37.49 1.62
C PHE A 12 13.84 -36.41 2.08
N ILE A 13 14.59 -35.82 1.14
CA ILE A 13 15.25 -34.52 1.34
C ILE A 13 15.00 -33.68 0.10
N SER A 14 13.74 -33.36 -0.13
CA SER A 14 13.37 -32.15 -0.85
C SER A 14 12.32 -31.42 -0.02
N ILE A 15 12.54 -31.44 1.30
CA ILE A 15 11.82 -30.58 2.23
C ILE A 15 12.52 -29.23 2.14
N LEU A 16 11.82 -28.27 1.52
CA LEU A 16 11.91 -26.85 1.82
C LEU A 16 13.32 -26.26 1.70
N THR A 17 13.86 -26.19 0.49
CA THR A 17 14.54 -24.95 0.09
C THR A 17 13.51 -24.08 -0.63
N SER A 18 12.43 -23.72 0.07
CA SER A 18 11.99 -22.34 -0.05
C SER A 18 13.23 -21.55 0.35
N THR A 19 14.00 -21.12 -0.64
CA THR A 19 14.73 -19.88 -0.47
C THR A 19 13.66 -18.91 -0.01
N VAL A 20 13.59 -18.67 1.29
CA VAL A 20 13.20 -17.36 1.76
C VAL A 20 14.24 -16.51 1.06
N SER A 21 13.89 -16.06 -0.14
CA SER A 21 14.41 -14.81 -0.63
C SER A 21 14.20 -13.95 0.58
N ASN A 22 15.28 -13.52 1.22
CA ASN A 22 15.20 -12.29 1.97
C ASN A 22 14.72 -11.30 0.91
N ALA A 23 13.40 -11.21 0.73
CA ALA A 23 12.78 -10.00 0.27
C ALA A 23 13.25 -9.07 1.37
N GLN A 24 14.39 -8.42 1.11
CA GLN A 24 14.73 -7.19 1.76
C GLN A 24 13.41 -6.44 1.71
N GLU A 25 12.76 -6.26 2.85
CA GLU A 25 11.67 -5.31 2.95
C GLU A 25 12.28 -4.03 2.43
N ASP A 26 11.97 -3.69 1.18
CA ASP A 26 12.45 -2.50 0.51
C ASP A 26 11.68 -1.34 1.13
N SER A 27 11.96 -1.08 2.40
CA SER A 27 11.42 0.06 3.12
C SER A 27 12.00 1.33 2.50
N PHE A 28 11.16 2.33 2.40
CA PHE A 28 11.60 3.63 1.95
C PHE A 28 12.38 4.33 3.06
N SER A 29 13.29 5.23 2.65
CA SER A 29 13.99 6.07 3.60
C SER A 29 13.00 6.96 4.37
N SER A 30 13.33 7.29 5.62
CA SER A 30 12.51 8.19 6.44
C SER A 30 12.22 9.52 5.73
N GLU A 31 13.18 10.06 4.99
CA GLU A 31 13.00 11.28 4.19
C GLU A 31 11.94 11.10 3.10
N TYR A 32 11.99 9.99 2.36
CA TYR A 32 11.01 9.69 1.32
C TYR A 32 9.62 9.49 1.91
N CYS A 33 9.53 8.77 3.03
CA CYS A 33 8.29 8.60 3.79
C CYS A 33 7.69 9.92 4.27
N ALA A 34 8.52 10.82 4.82
CA ALA A 34 8.09 12.15 5.20
C ALA A 34 7.60 12.97 4.00
N GLY A 35 8.20 12.77 2.83
CA GLY A 35 7.75 13.34 1.56
C GLY A 35 6.36 12.84 1.14
N ILE A 36 6.15 11.53 1.14
CA ILE A 36 4.83 10.92 0.86
C ILE A 36 3.78 11.44 1.84
N TYR A 37 4.08 11.42 3.15
CA TYR A 37 3.15 11.90 4.18
C TYR A 37 2.76 13.37 3.96
N LYS A 38 3.72 14.24 3.67
CA LYS A 38 3.43 15.65 3.31
C LYS A 38 2.56 15.75 2.06
N GLY A 39 2.81 14.92 1.05
CA GLY A 39 1.99 14.82 -0.16
C GLY A 39 0.55 14.44 0.14
N ILE A 40 0.33 13.37 0.92
CA ILE A 40 -1.01 12.94 1.37
C ILE A 40 -1.73 14.09 2.09
N ARG A 41 -1.07 14.75 3.04
CA ARG A 41 -1.63 15.89 3.79
C ARG A 41 -2.00 17.05 2.87
N PHE A 42 -1.17 17.35 1.88
CA PHE A 42 -1.45 18.40 0.89
C PHE A 42 -2.70 18.06 0.06
N ILE A 43 -2.77 16.85 -0.48
CA ILE A 43 -3.90 16.40 -1.32
C ILE A 43 -5.21 16.42 -0.52
N LEU A 44 -5.20 15.91 0.72
CA LEU A 44 -6.36 15.97 1.61
C LEU A 44 -6.75 17.42 1.96
N GLY A 45 -5.77 18.34 2.05
CA GLY A 45 -6.04 19.77 2.19
C GLY A 45 -6.78 20.37 0.98
N GLU A 46 -6.45 19.93 -0.24
CA GLU A 46 -7.19 20.34 -1.44
C GLU A 46 -8.61 19.75 -1.46
N ALA A 47 -8.80 18.53 -0.96
CA ALA A 47 -10.12 17.94 -0.77
C ALA A 47 -10.97 18.79 0.19
N ASP A 48 -10.41 19.19 1.34
CA ASP A 48 -11.09 20.02 2.35
C ASP A 48 -11.47 21.42 1.83
N LYS A 49 -10.58 22.04 1.04
CA LYS A 49 -10.90 23.31 0.37
C LYS A 49 -12.09 23.16 -0.59
N ASN A 50 -12.11 22.09 -1.39
CA ASN A 50 -13.23 21.84 -2.29
C ASN A 50 -14.50 21.45 -1.54
N TRP A 51 -14.39 20.74 -0.42
CA TRP A 51 -15.52 20.44 0.48
C TRP A 51 -16.15 21.72 1.02
N THR A 52 -15.31 22.65 1.49
CA THR A 52 -15.76 23.97 1.95
C THR A 52 -16.44 24.76 0.83
N ALA A 53 -15.89 24.71 -0.40
CA ALA A 53 -16.47 25.38 -1.57
C ALA A 53 -17.77 24.72 -2.07
N LEU A 54 -17.91 23.39 -1.90
CA LEU A 54 -19.11 22.62 -2.23
C LEU A 54 -20.30 23.08 -1.37
N GLY A 55 -20.07 23.35 -0.08
CA GLY A 55 -20.99 24.07 0.81
C GLY A 55 -22.49 23.79 0.58
N LYS A 56 -23.30 24.86 0.48
CA LYS A 56 -24.74 24.78 0.16
C LYS A 56 -25.02 24.92 -1.34
N LYS A 57 -24.08 24.54 -2.20
CA LYS A 57 -24.31 24.57 -3.66
C LYS A 57 -25.46 23.64 -4.01
N LEU A 58 -26.23 24.02 -5.03
CA LEU A 58 -27.34 23.19 -5.50
C LEU A 58 -26.79 21.89 -6.05
N GLU A 59 -27.21 20.76 -5.49
CA GLU A 59 -26.83 19.44 -5.96
C GLU A 59 -27.14 19.28 -7.46
N GLY A 60 -26.19 18.73 -8.21
CA GLY A 60 -26.29 18.56 -9.66
C GLY A 60 -26.02 19.83 -10.49
N SER A 61 -25.86 21.00 -9.87
CA SER A 61 -25.35 22.17 -10.59
C SER A 61 -23.92 21.95 -11.07
N GLN A 62 -23.49 22.72 -12.07
CA GLN A 62 -22.13 22.63 -12.61
C GLN A 62 -21.07 22.82 -11.51
N GLU A 63 -21.20 23.87 -10.69
CA GLU A 63 -20.26 24.15 -9.59
C GLU A 63 -20.22 23.00 -8.57
N TYR A 64 -21.39 22.42 -8.24
CA TYR A 64 -21.47 21.28 -7.33
C TYR A 64 -20.71 20.08 -7.91
N ASN A 65 -20.96 19.73 -9.18
CA ASN A 65 -20.33 18.58 -9.82
C ASN A 65 -18.82 18.77 -9.96
N GLU A 66 -18.36 19.99 -10.27
CA GLU A 66 -16.93 20.32 -10.36
C GLU A 66 -16.20 20.13 -9.02
N HIS A 67 -16.78 20.63 -7.92
CA HIS A 67 -16.19 20.45 -6.59
C HIS A 67 -16.27 19.00 -6.13
N ALA A 68 -17.40 18.32 -6.34
CA ALA A 68 -17.58 16.91 -5.99
C ALA A 68 -16.55 16.00 -6.70
N MET A 69 -16.32 16.22 -7.99
CA MET A 69 -15.31 15.48 -8.76
C MET A 69 -13.88 15.72 -8.23
N LYS A 70 -13.54 16.96 -7.87
CA LYS A 70 -12.24 17.28 -7.28
C LYS A 70 -12.05 16.62 -5.92
N ILE A 71 -13.09 16.60 -5.07
CA ILE A 71 -13.07 15.91 -3.77
C ILE A 71 -12.85 14.41 -3.99
N GLN A 72 -13.62 13.78 -4.89
CA GLN A 72 -13.47 12.37 -5.18
C GLN A 72 -12.04 12.05 -5.64
N TRP A 73 -11.54 12.76 -6.64
CA TRP A 73 -10.20 12.51 -7.18
C TRP A 73 -9.10 12.70 -6.13
N THR A 74 -9.16 13.77 -5.34
CA THR A 74 -8.15 14.03 -4.29
C THR A 74 -8.17 12.96 -3.20
N VAL A 75 -9.36 12.54 -2.74
CA VAL A 75 -9.47 11.47 -1.73
C VAL A 75 -8.95 10.13 -2.26
N GLU A 76 -9.28 9.77 -3.51
CA GLU A 76 -8.80 8.53 -4.13
C GLU A 76 -7.27 8.51 -4.28
N VAL A 77 -6.69 9.62 -4.76
CA VAL A 77 -5.23 9.74 -4.87
C VAL A 77 -4.57 9.67 -3.49
N ALA A 78 -5.11 10.39 -2.49
CA ALA A 78 -4.60 10.33 -1.13
C ALA A 78 -4.65 8.90 -0.57
N ALA A 79 -5.74 8.17 -0.79
CA ALA A 79 -5.87 6.78 -0.37
C ALA A 79 -4.81 5.87 -1.01
N ASN A 80 -4.57 6.01 -2.31
CA ASN A 80 -3.52 5.24 -3.00
C ASN A 80 -2.13 5.52 -2.42
N TYR A 81 -1.81 6.78 -2.11
CA TYR A 81 -0.54 7.11 -1.47
C TYR A 81 -0.47 6.66 0.00
N THR A 82 -1.57 6.61 0.73
CA THR A 82 -1.63 6.02 2.07
C THR A 82 -1.27 4.54 2.02
N ILE A 83 -1.79 3.77 1.05
CA ILE A 83 -1.43 2.36 0.87
C ILE A 83 0.08 2.21 0.64
N ILE A 84 0.67 3.07 -0.20
CA ILE A 84 2.13 3.08 -0.42
C ILE A 84 2.87 3.41 0.88
N HIS A 85 2.41 4.40 1.65
CA HIS A 85 3.01 4.75 2.92
C HIS A 85 2.92 3.58 3.92
N GLU A 86 1.79 2.90 4.03
CA GLU A 86 1.63 1.73 4.90
C GLU A 86 2.45 0.52 4.44
N ALA A 87 2.63 0.34 3.13
CA ALA A 87 3.41 -0.79 2.62
C ALA A 87 4.92 -0.61 2.83
N PHE A 88 5.43 0.62 2.80
CA PHE A 88 6.88 0.87 2.70
C PHE A 88 7.46 1.80 3.78
N CYS A 89 6.62 2.45 4.58
CA CYS A 89 7.05 3.46 5.57
C CYS A 89 6.63 3.16 7.01
N THR A 90 5.69 2.23 7.24
CA THR A 90 5.46 1.69 8.57
C THR A 90 6.38 0.50 8.79
N GLU A 91 7.05 0.47 9.93
CA GLU A 91 7.88 -0.68 10.32
C GLU A 91 6.98 -1.93 10.37
N ALA A 92 7.44 -3.04 9.78
CA ALA A 92 6.76 -4.31 9.91
C ALA A 92 6.80 -4.76 11.38
N GLU A 93 5.65 -5.19 11.92
CA GLU A 93 5.54 -5.73 13.29
C GLU A 93 6.36 -7.02 13.50
#